data_AF-A0AB37U6M8-F1
#
_entry.id   AF-A0AB37U6M8-F1
#
_cell.length_a   1.000
_cell.length_b   1.000
_cell.length_c   1.000
_cell.angle_alpha   90.00
_cell.angle_beta   90.00
_cell.angle_gamma   90.00
#
_symmetry.space_group_name_H-M   'P 1'
#
loop_
_entity.id
_entity.type
_entity.pdbx_description
1 polymer ?
#
loop_
_entity_poly.entity_id
_entity_poly.type
_entity_poly.pdbx_seq_one_letter_code
_entity_poly.pdbx_strand_id
1 'polypeptide(L)'
;MTGGPLRPRLPERPPTPGDLSERDRFAALAEASLPTVRANAEAWRNGLAAFVTLVTTGVVLKGRDTTADLPLGWRTAVTLLIGGGIALCLAGLWQALAAQAGTREVTVSLADIHRRHASVAAYQIALADSAAARLRRGRTIVAVALLCLFLGIVATWWAPAAEPDPAAYVTVTHDGTSTCGTLAGADGGSVRIKVAGTAETVVVPTGKVTALRVVERC
;
A
#
# COMPACT_ATOMS: atom_id res chain seq x y z
N MET A 1 -10.71 -21.15 17.13
CA MET A 1 -10.60 -21.22 18.61
C MET A 1 -11.93 -20.75 19.19
N THR A 2 -12.78 -21.71 19.54
CA THR A 2 -14.12 -21.49 20.11
C THR A 2 -14.00 -21.29 21.62
N GLY A 3 -13.91 -20.03 22.06
CA GLY A 3 -13.97 -19.69 23.48
C GLY A 3 -15.40 -19.86 23.99
N GLY A 4 -15.65 -20.92 24.77
CA GLY A 4 -16.93 -21.09 25.46
C GLY A 4 -17.19 -19.96 26.48
N PRO A 5 -18.46 -19.74 26.87
CA PRO A 5 -18.82 -18.64 27.76
C PRO A 5 -18.08 -18.75 29.09
N LEU A 6 -17.42 -17.66 29.50
CA LEU A 6 -16.73 -17.53 30.77
C LEU A 6 -17.74 -17.77 31.91
N ARG A 7 -17.65 -18.92 32.58
CA ARG A 7 -18.48 -19.21 33.76
C ARG A 7 -17.90 -18.45 34.96
N PRO A 8 -18.67 -17.59 35.64
CA PRO A 8 -18.22 -16.98 36.89
C PRO A 8 -17.89 -18.08 37.90
N ARG A 9 -16.64 -18.08 38.39
CA ARG A 9 -16.25 -18.88 39.55
C ARG A 9 -16.44 -18.05 40.80
N LEU A 10 -17.10 -18.64 41.80
CA LEU A 10 -17.17 -18.06 43.13
C LEU A 10 -15.73 -18.00 43.69
N PRO A 11 -15.26 -16.86 44.21
CA PRO A 11 -13.93 -16.78 44.78
C PRO A 11 -13.82 -17.71 45.99
N GLU A 12 -12.69 -18.41 46.12
CA GLU A 12 -12.43 -19.37 47.20
C GLU A 12 -12.42 -18.70 48.59
N ARG A 13 -12.20 -17.39 48.64
CA ARG A 13 -12.21 -16.57 49.86
C ARG A 13 -12.80 -15.18 49.60
N PRO A 14 -13.43 -14.55 50.62
CA PRO A 14 -13.89 -13.17 50.51
C PRO A 14 -12.70 -12.22 50.24
N PRO A 15 -12.92 -11.10 49.52
CA PRO A 15 -11.87 -10.12 49.28
C PRO A 15 -11.30 -9.59 50.59
N THR A 16 -9.97 -9.63 50.71
CA THR A 16 -9.28 -9.00 51.83
C THR A 16 -9.16 -7.49 51.61
N PRO A 17 -8.93 -6.69 52.66
CA PRO A 17 -8.64 -5.27 52.51
C PRO A 17 -7.45 -4.99 51.58
N GLY A 18 -6.47 -5.91 51.54
CA GLY A 18 -5.37 -5.87 50.58
C GLY A 18 -5.84 -5.96 49.13
N ASP A 19 -6.72 -6.93 48.83
CA ASP A 19 -7.29 -7.14 47.48
C ASP A 19 -8.09 -5.92 46.99
N LEU A 20 -8.78 -5.22 47.91
CA LEU A 20 -9.49 -3.98 47.59
C LEU A 20 -8.52 -2.84 47.30
N SER A 21 -7.48 -2.67 48.11
CA SER A 21 -6.45 -1.64 47.89
C SER A 21 -5.68 -1.84 46.58
N GLU A 22 -5.41 -3.09 46.20
CA GLU A 22 -4.74 -3.43 44.96
C GLU A 22 -5.62 -3.14 43.75
N ARG A 23 -6.92 -3.41 43.85
CA ARG A 23 -7.92 -3.02 42.83
C ARG A 23 -7.98 -1.51 42.64
N ASP A 24 -8.01 -0.74 43.72
CA ASP A 24 -8.07 0.72 43.65
C ASP A 24 -6.79 1.30 43.03
N ARG A 25 -5.62 0.74 43.39
CA ARG A 25 -4.34 1.12 42.77
C ARG A 25 -4.30 0.79 41.28
N PHE A 26 -4.81 -0.37 40.88
CA PHE A 26 -4.91 -0.75 39.48
C PHE A 26 -5.87 0.17 38.70
N ALA A 27 -7.01 0.52 39.28
CA ALA A 27 -7.97 1.45 38.68
C ALA A 27 -7.35 2.84 38.48
N ALA A 28 -6.64 3.37 39.48
CA ALA A 28 -5.93 4.64 39.39
C ALA A 28 -4.83 4.62 38.32
N LEU A 29 -4.06 3.52 38.22
CA LEU A 29 -3.04 3.34 37.17
C LEU A 29 -3.68 3.28 35.77
N ALA A 30 -4.81 2.58 35.63
CA ALA A 30 -5.54 2.49 34.37
C ALA A 30 -6.05 3.87 33.94
N GLU A 31 -6.65 4.64 34.85
CA GLU A 31 -7.15 5.98 34.57
C GLU A 31 -6.01 6.95 34.20
N ALA A 32 -4.89 6.90 34.91
CA ALA A 32 -3.68 7.67 34.58
C ALA A 32 -3.05 7.27 33.23
N SER A 33 -3.25 6.03 32.77
CA SER A 33 -2.70 5.54 31.50
C SER A 33 -3.52 5.98 30.27
N LEU A 34 -4.81 6.30 30.44
CA LEU A 34 -5.72 6.65 29.34
C LEU A 34 -5.29 7.89 28.53
N PRO A 35 -4.87 9.01 29.14
CA PRO A 35 -4.35 10.16 28.40
C PRO A 35 -3.14 9.80 27.54
N THR A 36 -2.22 8.99 28.07
CA THR A 36 -1.01 8.55 27.36
C THR A 36 -1.34 7.66 26.17
N VAL A 37 -2.30 6.73 26.33
CA VAL A 37 -2.77 5.90 25.22
C VAL A 37 -3.40 6.76 24.12
N ARG A 38 -4.25 7.73 24.49
CA ARG A 38 -4.88 8.65 23.52
C ARG A 38 -3.84 9.51 22.78
N ALA A 39 -2.89 10.09 23.50
CA ALA A 39 -1.81 10.90 22.90
C ALA A 39 -0.95 10.07 21.92
N ASN A 40 -0.57 8.85 22.29
CA ASN A 40 0.13 7.94 21.39
C ASN A 40 -0.68 7.61 20.13
N ALA A 41 -1.98 7.38 20.31
CA ALA A 41 -2.86 7.00 19.22
C ALA A 41 -3.14 8.20 18.27
N GLU A 42 -3.18 9.42 18.80
CA GLU A 42 -3.20 10.66 18.00
C GLU A 42 -1.89 10.87 17.24
N ALA A 43 -0.73 10.67 17.88
CA ALA A 43 0.58 10.74 17.22
C ALA A 43 0.68 9.73 16.06
N TRP A 44 0.21 8.50 16.26
CA TRP A 44 0.13 7.49 15.21
C TRP A 44 -0.77 7.90 14.04
N ARG A 45 -1.95 8.48 14.33
CA ARG A 45 -2.85 8.99 13.28
C ARG A 45 -2.17 10.08 12.46
N ASN A 46 -1.56 11.05 13.12
CA ASN A 46 -0.92 12.18 12.46
C ASN A 46 0.27 11.72 11.63
N GLY A 47 1.10 10.81 12.16
CA GLY A 47 2.22 10.21 11.43
C GLY A 47 1.78 9.44 10.20
N LEU A 48 0.72 8.62 10.30
CA LEU A 48 0.23 7.86 9.15
C LEU A 48 -0.44 8.76 8.10
N ALA A 49 -1.17 9.80 8.51
CA ALA A 49 -1.74 10.79 7.59
C ALA A 49 -0.65 11.54 6.82
N ALA A 50 0.44 11.93 7.50
CA ALA A 50 1.60 12.55 6.87
C ALA A 50 2.27 11.59 5.87
N PHE A 51 2.44 10.33 6.26
CA PHE A 51 3.03 9.31 5.40
C PHE A 51 2.18 9.02 4.15
N VAL A 52 0.87 8.84 4.29
CA VAL A 52 -0.05 8.64 3.16
C VAL A 52 -0.03 9.85 2.23
N THR A 53 -0.01 11.07 2.78
CA THR A 53 0.14 12.30 1.99
C THR A 53 1.43 12.26 1.17
N LEU A 54 2.57 11.98 1.81
CA LEU A 54 3.87 11.94 1.14
C LEU A 54 3.91 10.89 0.01
N VAL A 55 3.44 9.67 0.28
CA VAL A 55 3.39 8.60 -0.74
C VAL A 55 2.47 9.01 -1.90
N THR A 56 1.28 9.53 -1.60
CA THR A 56 0.32 9.98 -2.62
C THR A 56 0.90 11.08 -3.49
N THR A 57 1.55 12.08 -2.88
CA THR A 57 2.23 13.16 -3.61
C THR A 57 3.32 12.61 -4.53
N GLY A 58 4.16 11.69 -4.05
CA GLY A 58 5.19 11.06 -4.88
C GLY A 58 4.62 10.28 -6.07
N VAL A 59 3.54 9.53 -5.84
CA VAL A 59 2.83 8.78 -6.90
C VAL A 59 2.19 9.74 -7.92
N VAL A 60 1.57 10.83 -7.49
CA VAL A 60 0.93 11.79 -8.41
C VAL A 60 1.98 12.54 -9.23
N LEU A 61 3.08 12.98 -8.61
CA LEU A 61 4.10 13.78 -9.28
C LEU A 61 4.96 12.97 -10.24
N LYS A 62 5.30 11.72 -9.89
CA LYS A 62 6.30 10.94 -10.64
C LYS A 62 5.79 9.58 -11.11
N GLY A 63 4.64 9.13 -10.62
CA GLY A 63 4.15 7.76 -10.84
C GLY A 63 3.91 7.44 -12.30
N ARG A 64 3.33 8.36 -13.09
CA ARG A 64 3.10 8.14 -14.52
C ARG A 64 4.42 7.96 -15.28
N ASP A 65 5.36 8.87 -15.12
CA ASP A 65 6.61 8.84 -15.87
C ASP A 65 7.52 7.70 -15.41
N THR A 66 7.51 7.36 -14.12
CA THR A 66 8.30 6.26 -13.58
C THR A 66 7.73 4.89 -13.95
N THR A 67 6.43 4.79 -14.28
CA THR A 67 5.77 3.50 -14.58
C THR A 67 5.38 3.28 -16.03
N ALA A 68 5.47 4.30 -16.87
CA ALA A 68 5.15 4.21 -18.30
C ALA A 68 6.07 3.24 -19.04
N ASP A 69 7.35 3.21 -18.69
CA ASP A 69 8.38 2.40 -19.36
C ASP A 69 8.55 1.00 -18.77
N LEU A 70 7.69 0.61 -17.81
CA LEU A 70 7.75 -0.73 -17.21
C LEU A 70 6.98 -1.76 -18.07
N PRO A 71 7.52 -3.00 -18.19
CA PRO A 71 6.78 -4.13 -18.72
C PRO A 71 5.44 -4.31 -17.98
N LEU A 72 4.40 -4.74 -18.69
CA LEU A 72 3.05 -4.85 -18.14
C LEU A 72 3.00 -5.66 -16.82
N GLY A 73 3.74 -6.77 -16.75
CA GLY A 73 3.84 -7.59 -15.53
C GLY A 73 4.38 -6.80 -14.34
N TRP A 74 5.48 -6.08 -14.51
CA TRP A 74 6.05 -5.26 -13.44
C TRP A 74 5.15 -4.08 -13.07
N ARG A 75 4.54 -3.43 -14.06
CA ARG A 75 3.59 -2.35 -13.82
C ARG A 75 2.42 -2.81 -12.96
N THR A 76 1.87 -3.99 -13.24
CA THR A 76 0.80 -4.57 -12.40
C THR A 76 1.29 -4.93 -10.99
N ALA A 77 2.47 -5.52 -10.84
CA ALA A 77 3.04 -5.86 -9.54
C ALA A 77 3.28 -4.61 -8.67
N VAL A 78 3.91 -3.57 -9.22
CA VAL A 78 4.14 -2.29 -8.53
C VAL A 78 2.81 -1.64 -8.14
N THR A 79 1.82 -1.65 -9.03
CA THR A 79 0.48 -1.09 -8.74
C THR A 79 -0.21 -1.82 -7.60
N LEU A 80 -0.15 -3.15 -7.57
CA LEU A 80 -0.75 -3.96 -6.52
C LEU A 80 -0.02 -3.79 -5.18
N LEU A 81 1.31 -3.75 -5.19
CA LEU A 81 2.11 -3.55 -3.98
C LEU A 81 1.90 -2.16 -3.37
N ILE A 82 2.00 -1.12 -4.19
CA ILE A 82 1.85 0.26 -3.71
C ILE A 82 0.38 0.55 -3.38
N GLY A 83 -0.54 0.28 -4.31
CA GLY A 83 -1.97 0.52 -4.13
C GLY A 83 -2.55 -0.32 -2.99
N GLY A 84 -2.19 -1.61 -2.92
CA GLY A 84 -2.58 -2.50 -1.83
C GLY A 84 -1.98 -2.07 -0.48
N GLY A 85 -0.72 -1.64 -0.47
CA GLY A 85 -0.07 -1.09 0.72
C GLY A 85 -0.76 0.17 1.25
N ILE A 86 -1.15 1.11 0.37
CA ILE A 86 -1.92 2.31 0.76
C ILE A 86 -3.28 1.90 1.34
N ALA A 87 -4.01 1.00 0.68
CA ALA A 87 -5.31 0.51 1.16
C ALA A 87 -5.21 -0.16 2.54
N LEU A 88 -4.17 -0.96 2.76
CA LEU A 88 -3.90 -1.59 4.06
C LEU A 88 -3.52 -0.56 5.14
N CYS A 89 -2.77 0.48 4.80
CA CYS A 89 -2.50 1.60 5.71
C CYS A 89 -3.81 2.29 6.13
N LEU A 90 -4.70 2.59 5.19
CA LEU A 90 -6.02 3.18 5.48
C LEU A 90 -6.88 2.26 6.35
N ALA A 91 -6.89 0.95 6.08
CA ALA A 91 -7.59 -0.03 6.90
C ALA A 91 -7.00 -0.13 8.32
N GLY A 92 -5.66 -0.11 8.46
CA GLY A 92 -4.97 -0.09 9.74
C GLY A 92 -5.28 1.18 10.53
N LEU A 93 -5.30 2.34 9.86
CA LEU A 93 -5.70 3.62 10.44
C LEU A 93 -7.14 3.57 10.95
N TRP A 94 -8.05 3.03 10.13
CA TRP A 94 -9.45 2.90 10.47
C TRP A 94 -9.66 2.01 11.68
N GLN A 95 -8.92 0.90 11.79
CA GLN A 95 -8.97 0.03 12.98
C GLN A 95 -8.41 0.72 14.23
N ALA A 96 -7.33 1.49 14.09
CA ALA A 96 -6.79 2.27 15.19
C ALA A 96 -7.76 3.36 15.65
N LEU A 97 -8.44 4.03 14.72
CA LEU A 97 -9.48 5.02 15.00
C LEU A 97 -10.73 4.37 15.61
N ALA A 98 -11.16 3.22 15.11
CA ALA A 98 -12.30 2.47 15.64
C ALA A 98 -12.03 1.95 17.07
N ALA A 99 -10.78 1.58 17.37
CA ALA A 99 -10.36 1.26 18.73
C ALA A 99 -10.35 2.50 19.65
N GLN A 100 -9.93 3.66 19.15
CA GLN A 100 -9.90 4.93 19.90
C GLN A 100 -11.29 5.52 20.15
N ALA A 101 -12.20 5.45 19.17
CA ALA A 101 -13.55 5.97 19.28
C ALA A 101 -14.38 5.23 20.36
N GLY A 102 -13.81 4.15 20.91
CA GLY A 102 -14.53 3.16 21.67
C GLY A 102 -15.45 2.44 20.72
N THR A 103 -15.38 1.11 20.66
CA THR A 103 -16.59 0.40 20.28
C THR A 103 -17.66 0.82 21.27
N ARG A 104 -18.54 1.72 20.81
CA ARG A 104 -19.86 1.99 21.36
C ARG A 104 -20.60 0.65 21.29
N GLU A 105 -20.23 -0.27 22.17
CA GLU A 105 -21.15 -1.31 22.59
C GLU A 105 -22.22 -0.54 23.36
N VAL A 106 -23.21 -0.09 22.58
CA VAL A 106 -24.60 0.10 22.94
C VAL A 106 -24.77 0.20 24.45
N THR A 107 -24.80 1.43 24.99
CA THR A 107 -25.23 1.78 26.36
C THR A 107 -25.64 0.55 27.19
N VAL A 108 -24.65 -0.17 27.71
CA VAL A 108 -24.90 -1.45 28.36
C VAL A 108 -25.35 -1.13 29.78
N SER A 109 -26.65 -1.29 30.03
CA SER A 109 -27.22 -1.23 31.37
C SER A 109 -26.47 -2.18 32.30
N LEU A 110 -26.23 -1.78 33.56
CA LEU A 110 -25.57 -2.61 34.58
C LEU A 110 -26.23 -4.00 34.71
N ALA A 111 -27.54 -4.08 34.46
CA ALA A 111 -28.32 -5.32 34.48
C ALA A 111 -28.03 -6.24 33.29
N ASP A 112 -27.59 -5.70 32.15
CA ASP A 112 -27.23 -6.44 30.95
C ASP A 112 -25.79 -6.98 31.06
N ILE A 113 -24.89 -6.22 31.72
CA ILE A 113 -23.53 -6.67 32.08
C ILE A 113 -23.59 -7.86 33.04
N HIS A 114 -24.41 -7.76 34.10
CA HIS A 114 -24.58 -8.87 35.03
C HIS A 114 -25.20 -10.11 34.37
N ARG A 115 -26.12 -9.95 33.40
CA ARG A 115 -26.73 -11.08 32.68
C ARG A 115 -25.77 -11.80 31.75
N ARG A 116 -24.90 -11.08 31.02
CA ARG A 116 -24.00 -11.69 30.00
C ARG A 116 -22.62 -12.06 30.52
N HIS A 117 -22.10 -11.33 31.50
CA HIS A 117 -20.72 -11.48 31.97
C HIS A 117 -20.60 -11.74 33.47
N ALA A 118 -21.72 -11.90 34.19
CA ALA A 118 -21.81 -12.23 35.61
C ALA A 118 -21.15 -11.25 36.61
N SER A 119 -20.22 -10.41 36.18
CA SER A 119 -19.65 -9.31 36.95
C SER A 119 -19.06 -8.24 36.02
N VAL A 120 -19.01 -7.00 36.50
CA VAL A 120 -18.37 -5.88 35.79
C VAL A 120 -16.87 -6.14 35.57
N ALA A 121 -16.21 -6.83 36.49
CA ALA A 121 -14.80 -7.19 36.39
C ALA A 121 -14.53 -8.19 35.23
N ALA A 122 -15.36 -9.22 35.07
CA ALA A 122 -15.23 -10.17 33.96
C ALA A 122 -15.50 -9.52 32.60
N TYR A 123 -16.45 -8.58 32.53
CA TYR A 123 -16.70 -7.77 31.34
C TYR A 123 -15.50 -6.88 30.98
N GLN A 124 -14.90 -6.20 31.96
CA GLN A 124 -13.71 -5.36 31.73
C GLN A 124 -12.50 -6.18 31.22
N ILE A 125 -12.29 -7.39 31.76
CA ILE A 125 -11.21 -8.29 31.30
C ILE A 125 -11.46 -8.75 29.85
N ALA A 126 -12.70 -9.11 29.51
CA ALA A 126 -13.06 -9.49 28.13
C ALA A 126 -12.91 -8.32 27.15
N LEU A 127 -13.24 -7.10 27.58
CA LEU A 127 -13.03 -5.89 26.78
C LEU A 127 -11.54 -5.59 26.58
N ALA A 128 -10.73 -5.71 27.64
CA ALA A 128 -9.29 -5.49 27.57
C ALA A 128 -8.62 -6.50 26.62
N ASP A 129 -9.00 -7.77 26.67
CA ASP A 129 -8.40 -8.81 25.83
C ASP A 129 -8.82 -8.68 24.36
N SER A 130 -10.09 -8.34 24.10
CA SER A 130 -10.57 -8.07 22.73
C SER A 130 -9.95 -6.80 22.13
N ALA A 131 -9.77 -5.74 22.92
CA ALA A 131 -9.04 -4.54 22.52
C ALA A 131 -7.56 -4.84 22.22
N ALA A 132 -6.90 -5.63 23.06
CA ALA A 132 -5.51 -6.05 22.84
C ALA A 132 -5.37 -6.92 21.58
N ALA A 133 -6.29 -7.85 21.32
CA ALA A 133 -6.30 -8.66 20.12
C ALA A 133 -6.50 -7.83 18.85
N ARG A 134 -7.40 -6.84 18.88
CA ARG A 134 -7.60 -5.88 17.78
C ARG A 134 -6.37 -5.02 17.55
N LEU A 135 -5.71 -4.55 18.61
CA LEU A 135 -4.48 -3.77 18.51
C LEU A 135 -3.33 -4.58 17.90
N ARG A 136 -3.18 -5.85 18.31
CA ARG A 136 -2.21 -6.78 17.70
C ARG A 136 -2.47 -6.97 16.21
N ARG A 137 -3.73 -7.23 15.82
CA ARG A 137 -4.12 -7.33 14.40
C ARG A 137 -3.87 -6.03 13.63
N GLY A 138 -4.18 -4.88 14.22
CA GLY A 138 -3.92 -3.56 13.64
C GLY A 138 -2.43 -3.36 13.36
N ARG A 139 -1.56 -3.68 14.34
CA ARG A 139 -0.10 -3.61 14.14
C ARG A 139 0.38 -4.55 13.04
N THR A 140 -0.13 -5.77 12.95
CA THR A 140 0.25 -6.69 11.87
C THR A 140 -0.19 -6.18 10.50
N ILE A 141 -1.40 -5.61 10.39
CA ILE A 141 -1.90 -5.03 9.13
C ILE A 141 -1.01 -3.86 8.69
N VAL A 142 -0.67 -2.96 9.60
CA VAL A 142 0.22 -1.82 9.31
C VAL A 142 1.63 -2.30 8.92
N ALA A 143 2.18 -3.32 9.60
CA ALA A 143 3.47 -3.88 9.26
C ALA A 143 3.47 -4.49 7.85
N VAL A 144 2.43 -5.23 7.48
CA VAL A 144 2.25 -5.77 6.12
C VAL A 144 2.10 -4.63 5.11
N ALA A 145 1.34 -3.59 5.44
CA ALA A 145 1.18 -2.41 4.57
C ALA A 145 2.51 -1.73 4.26
N LEU A 146 3.32 -1.48 5.29
CA LEU A 146 4.66 -0.89 5.14
C LEU A 146 5.59 -1.80 4.34
N LEU A 147 5.54 -3.11 4.55
CA LEU A 147 6.31 -4.07 3.77
C LEU A 147 5.90 -4.04 2.29
N CYS A 148 4.61 -4.03 1.99
CA CYS A 148 4.10 -3.93 0.61
C CYS A 148 4.56 -2.63 -0.06
N LEU A 149 4.48 -1.50 0.65
CA LEU A 149 4.95 -0.21 0.13
C LEU A 149 6.46 -0.22 -0.13
N PHE A 150 7.25 -0.74 0.81
CA PHE A 150 8.69 -0.85 0.67
C PHE A 150 9.07 -1.74 -0.53
N LEU A 151 8.45 -2.91 -0.66
CA LEU A 151 8.68 -3.81 -1.79
C LEU A 151 8.24 -3.18 -3.10
N GLY A 152 7.11 -2.46 -3.12
CA GLY A 152 6.65 -1.73 -4.29
C GLY A 152 7.63 -0.65 -4.74
N ILE A 153 8.23 0.08 -3.79
CA ILE A 153 9.26 1.07 -4.08
C ILE A 153 10.54 0.37 -4.57
N VAL A 154 11.06 -0.65 -3.89
CA VAL A 154 12.27 -1.36 -4.35
C VAL A 154 12.06 -1.97 -5.74
N ALA A 155 10.85 -2.48 -6.01
CA ALA A 155 10.48 -3.01 -7.31
C ALA A 155 10.57 -1.97 -8.44
N THR A 156 10.35 -0.67 -8.18
CA THR A 156 10.52 0.34 -9.24
C THR A 156 11.97 0.57 -9.62
N TRP A 157 12.91 0.32 -8.72
CA TRP A 157 14.35 0.47 -8.98
C TRP A 157 14.97 -0.76 -9.66
N TRP A 158 14.36 -1.92 -9.47
CA TRP A 158 14.83 -3.20 -10.02
C TRP A 158 14.03 -3.68 -11.22
N ALA A 159 13.05 -2.89 -11.66
CA ALA A 159 12.29 -3.20 -12.86
C ALA A 159 13.20 -3.15 -14.09
N PRO A 160 13.23 -4.21 -14.91
CA PRO A 160 13.87 -4.14 -16.22
C PRO A 160 13.11 -3.13 -17.08
N ALA A 161 13.85 -2.36 -17.88
CA ALA A 161 13.23 -1.53 -18.91
C ALA A 161 12.37 -2.41 -19.83
N ALA A 162 11.22 -1.91 -20.28
CA ALA A 162 10.45 -2.58 -21.30
C ALA A 162 11.36 -2.89 -22.49
N GLU A 163 11.28 -4.12 -23.01
CA GLU A 163 11.94 -4.43 -24.28
C GLU A 163 11.42 -3.44 -25.31
N PRO A 164 12.30 -2.74 -26.04
CA PRO A 164 11.86 -1.86 -27.11
C PRO A 164 11.02 -2.69 -28.06
N ASP A 165 9.83 -2.19 -28.42
CA ASP A 165 9.04 -2.73 -29.51
C ASP A 165 10.00 -2.99 -30.68
N PRO A 166 9.93 -4.15 -31.36
CA PRO A 166 10.88 -4.49 -32.41
C PRO A 166 11.00 -3.30 -33.34
N ALA A 167 12.21 -2.74 -33.41
CA ALA A 167 12.47 -1.52 -34.16
C ALA A 167 11.80 -1.66 -35.51
N ALA A 168 10.84 -0.79 -35.83
CA ALA A 168 10.12 -0.87 -37.09
C ALA A 168 11.14 -0.65 -38.22
N TYR A 169 11.67 -1.75 -38.75
CA TYR A 169 12.58 -1.70 -39.87
C TYR A 169 11.75 -1.24 -41.06
N VAL A 170 12.25 -0.22 -41.74
CA VAL A 170 11.63 0.32 -42.94
C VAL A 170 12.57 0.10 -44.10
N THR A 171 12.03 -0.46 -45.17
CA THR A 171 12.69 -0.47 -46.47
C THR A 171 12.13 0.68 -47.28
N VAL A 172 13.02 1.59 -47.68
CA VAL A 172 12.69 2.80 -48.46
C VAL A 172 13.37 2.72 -49.81
N THR A 173 12.56 2.67 -50.86
CA THR A 173 13.04 2.67 -52.24
C THR A 173 13.08 4.10 -52.76
N HIS A 174 14.23 4.53 -53.26
CA HIS A 174 14.47 5.87 -53.81
C HIS A 174 15.50 5.82 -54.94
N ASP A 175 15.27 6.60 -56.00
CA ASP A 175 16.13 6.65 -57.19
C ASP A 175 16.54 5.25 -57.74
N GLY A 176 15.66 4.24 -57.61
CA GLY A 176 15.92 2.86 -58.05
C GLY A 176 16.73 1.98 -57.08
N THR A 177 17.13 2.51 -55.92
CA THR A 177 17.86 1.78 -54.86
C THR A 177 17.00 1.61 -53.61
N SER A 178 17.19 0.53 -52.85
CA SER A 178 16.47 0.27 -51.60
C SER A 178 17.39 0.37 -50.39
N THR A 179 17.05 1.24 -49.44
CA THR A 179 17.75 1.33 -48.14
C THR A 179 16.86 0.75 -47.05
N CYS A 180 17.41 -0.21 -46.30
CA CYS A 180 16.74 -0.79 -45.13
C CYS A 180 17.40 -0.29 -43.85
N GLY A 181 16.60 0.09 -42.86
CA GLY A 181 17.10 0.47 -41.54
C GLY A 181 15.97 0.81 -40.59
N THR A 182 16.30 1.34 -39.42
CA THR A 182 15.30 1.78 -38.43
C THR A 182 14.83 3.19 -38.75
N LEU A 183 13.52 3.43 -38.73
CA LEU A 183 12.97 4.77 -38.93
C LEU A 183 13.37 5.68 -37.76
N ALA A 184 14.18 6.70 -38.03
CA ALA A 184 14.60 7.69 -37.04
C ALA A 184 13.66 8.91 -37.00
N GLY A 185 12.95 9.18 -38.10
CA GLY A 185 11.95 10.23 -38.19
C GLY A 185 11.50 10.48 -39.63
N ALA A 186 10.36 11.12 -39.80
CA ALA A 186 9.87 11.60 -41.09
C ALA A 186 9.26 13.00 -40.91
N ASP A 187 10.00 14.03 -41.28
CA ASP A 187 9.65 15.43 -41.08
C ASP A 187 10.12 16.31 -42.23
N GLY A 188 9.37 17.39 -42.49
CA GLY A 188 9.78 18.46 -43.40
C GLY A 188 10.01 18.06 -44.87
N GLY A 189 9.44 16.94 -45.33
CA GLY A 189 9.65 16.43 -46.69
C GLY A 189 10.85 15.50 -46.83
N SER A 190 11.33 14.91 -45.74
CA SER A 190 12.40 13.92 -45.76
C SER A 190 12.12 12.76 -44.79
N VAL A 191 12.63 11.58 -45.14
CA VAL A 191 12.60 10.37 -44.32
C VAL A 191 14.02 10.10 -43.85
N ARG A 192 14.21 9.98 -42.54
CA ARG A 192 15.50 9.76 -41.88
C ARG A 192 15.58 8.30 -41.42
N ILE A 193 16.53 7.56 -41.96
CA ILE A 193 16.69 6.12 -41.74
C ILE A 193 18.06 5.86 -41.11
N LYS A 194 18.09 5.20 -39.97
CA LYS A 194 19.33 4.75 -39.35
C LYS A 194 19.69 3.36 -39.88
N VAL A 195 20.76 3.27 -40.66
CA VAL A 195 21.24 2.01 -41.25
C VAL A 195 22.24 1.36 -40.29
N ALA A 196 22.17 0.04 -40.14
CA ALA A 196 23.11 -0.70 -39.29
C ALA A 196 24.53 -0.62 -39.86
N GLY A 197 25.51 -0.34 -39.01
CA GLY A 197 26.93 -0.24 -39.41
C GLY A 197 27.37 1.15 -39.89
N THR A 198 26.47 2.13 -40.01
CA THR A 198 26.81 3.53 -40.31
C THR A 198 26.46 4.43 -39.12
N ALA A 199 27.37 5.35 -38.77
CA ALA A 199 27.12 6.34 -37.72
C ALA A 199 26.13 7.43 -38.19
N GLU A 200 26.06 7.66 -39.50
CA GLU A 200 25.25 8.70 -40.12
C GLU A 200 23.84 8.20 -40.47
N THR A 201 22.85 9.09 -40.38
CA THR A 201 21.46 8.79 -40.73
C THR A 201 21.25 9.09 -42.21
N VAL A 202 20.73 8.13 -42.97
CA VAL A 202 20.42 8.33 -44.39
C VAL A 202 19.16 9.18 -44.49
N VAL A 203 19.28 10.33 -45.15
CA VAL A 203 18.16 11.27 -45.36
C VAL A 203 17.68 11.14 -46.80
N VAL A 204 16.45 10.67 -46.96
CA VAL A 204 15.80 10.48 -48.26
C VAL A 204 14.68 11.51 -48.42
N PRO A 205 14.75 12.44 -49.40
CA PRO A 205 13.64 13.36 -49.66
C PRO A 205 12.36 12.58 -50.02
N THR A 206 11.21 12.91 -49.43
CA THR A 206 9.94 12.19 -49.67
C THR A 206 9.53 12.22 -51.13
N GLY A 207 9.87 13.29 -51.87
CA GLY A 207 9.61 13.37 -53.31
C GLY A 207 10.38 12.35 -54.16
N LYS A 208 11.42 11.72 -53.59
CA LYS A 208 12.20 10.65 -54.23
C LYS A 208 11.81 9.24 -53.77
N VAL A 209 10.93 9.13 -52.78
CA VAL A 209 10.49 7.83 -52.26
C VAL A 209 9.45 7.26 -53.21
N THR A 210 9.77 6.11 -53.81
CA THR A 210 8.86 5.38 -54.70
C THR A 210 8.10 4.27 -53.99
N ALA A 211 8.66 3.71 -52.91
CA ALA A 211 8.01 2.72 -52.07
C ALA A 211 8.54 2.77 -50.63
N LEU A 212 7.62 2.58 -49.67
CA LEU A 212 7.91 2.47 -48.25
C LEU A 212 7.23 1.20 -47.72
N ARG A 213 7.99 0.31 -47.07
CA ARG A 213 7.44 -0.90 -46.44
C ARG A 213 8.01 -1.08 -45.04
N VAL A 214 7.15 -1.42 -44.09
CA VAL A 214 7.56 -1.93 -42.78
C VAL A 214 7.92 -3.41 -42.97
N VAL A 215 9.11 -3.79 -42.52
CA VAL A 215 9.64 -5.16 -42.62
C VAL A 215 10.06 -5.63 -41.22
N GLU A 216 10.05 -6.94 -41.00
CA GLU A 216 10.49 -7.49 -39.71
C GLU A 216 12.02 -7.47 -39.56
N ARG A 217 12.77 -7.47 -40.67
CA ARG A 217 14.23 -7.48 -40.70
C ARG A 217 14.80 -6.76 -41.92
N CYS A 218 15.97 -6.17 -41.71
CA CYS A 218 16.99 -5.88 -42.70
C CYS A 218 18.09 -6.95 -42.57
#